data_AF-A0ABD5U5N9-F1
#
_entry.id   AF-A0ABD5U5N9-F1
#
_cell.length_a   1.000
_cell.length_b   1.000
_cell.length_c   1.000
_cell.angle_alpha   90.00
_cell.angle_beta   90.00
_cell.angle_gamma   90.00
#
_symmetry.space_group_name_H-M   'P 1'
#
loop_
_entity.id
_entity.type
_entity.pdbx_description
1 polymer ?
#
loop_
_entity_poly.entity_id
_entity_poly.type
_entity_poly.pdbx_seq_one_letter_code
_entity_poly.pdbx_strand_id
1 'polypeptide(L)' 'MHTHALTTAMTLYRSGTLSLSEAAARAGRSEAELLAALKQHGIPVREESGTEVRSGTGTKVGAD' A
#
# COMPACT_ATOMS: atom_id res chain seq x y z
N MET A 1 3.43 19.58 -15.59
CA MET A 1 2.59 19.17 -14.44
C MET A 1 2.54 17.64 -14.38
N HIS A 2 3.31 17.00 -13.50
CA HIS A 2 3.41 15.52 -13.39
C HIS A 2 2.47 14.92 -12.34
N THR A 3 1.68 15.76 -11.66
CA THR A 3 0.85 15.37 -10.52
C THR A 3 -0.31 14.45 -10.90
N HIS A 4 -0.89 14.62 -12.10
CA HIS A 4 -2.03 13.81 -12.55
C HIS A 4 -1.70 12.33 -12.74
N ALA A 5 -0.51 12.01 -13.23
CA ALA A 5 -0.09 10.62 -13.43
C ALA A 5 0.05 9.89 -12.09
N LEU A 6 0.64 10.56 -11.09
CA LEU A 6 0.77 10.03 -9.73
C LEU A 6 -0.59 9.82 -9.07
N THR A 7 -1.50 10.81 -9.13
CA THR A 7 -2.85 10.68 -8.58
C THR A 7 -3.65 9.55 -9.23
N THR A 8 -3.49 9.37 -10.55
CA THR A 8 -4.14 8.27 -11.28
C THR A 8 -3.57 6.92 -10.85
N ALA A 9 -2.25 6.79 -10.78
CA ALA A 9 -1.57 5.58 -10.32
C ALA A 9 -2.00 5.17 -8.89
N MET A 10 -2.05 6.12 -7.95
CA MET A 10 -2.51 5.87 -6.58
C MET A 10 -3.99 5.43 -6.54
N THR A 11 -4.83 6.01 -7.39
CA THR A 11 -6.25 5.64 -7.46
C THR A 11 -6.44 4.22 -8.00
N LEU A 12 -5.69 3.85 -9.05
CA LEU A 12 -5.72 2.52 -9.65
C LEU A 12 -5.15 1.44 -8.72
N TYR A 13 -4.10 1.78 -7.96
CA TYR A 13 -3.59 0.91 -6.91
C TYR A 13 -4.62 0.70 -5.80
N ARG A 14 -5.29 1.77 -5.35
CA ARG A 14 -6.35 1.71 -4.34
C ARG A 14 -7.55 0.87 -4.79
N SER A 15 -7.94 0.93 -6.06
CA SER A 15 -9.01 0.09 -6.61
C SER A 15 -8.60 -1.37 -6.78
N GLY A 16 -7.32 -1.71 -6.59
CA GLY A 16 -6.79 -3.06 -6.84
C GLY A 16 -6.72 -3.39 -8.34
N THR A 17 -6.76 -2.37 -9.20
CA THR A 17 -6.68 -2.55 -10.66
C THR A 17 -5.23 -2.75 -11.10
N LEU A 18 -4.29 -2.10 -10.43
CA LEU A 18 -2.86 -2.21 -10.70
C LEU A 18 -2.09 -2.59 -9.45
N SER A 19 -1.04 -3.37 -9.65
CA SER A 19 -0.04 -3.69 -8.63
C SER A 19 0.85 -2.48 -8.36
N LEU A 20 1.60 -2.50 -7.25
CA LEU A 20 2.49 -1.39 -6.88
C LEU A 20 3.49 -1.06 -8.00
N SER A 21 4.11 -2.09 -8.58
CA SER A 21 5.08 -1.95 -9.67
C SER A 21 4.46 -1.37 -10.96
N GLU A 22 3.24 -1.78 -11.31
CA GLU A 22 2.51 -1.26 -12.48
C GLU A 22 2.06 0.20 -12.28
N ALA A 23 1.57 0.53 -11.08
CA ALA A 23 1.23 1.90 -10.73
C ALA A 23 2.48 2.80 -10.72
N ALA A 24 3.64 2.29 -10.28
CA ALA A 24 4.89 3.04 -10.26
C ALA A 24 5.39 3.33 -11.68
N ALA A 25 5.39 2.31 -12.55
CA ALA A 25 5.69 2.46 -13.97
C ALA A 25 4.74 3.47 -14.65
N ARG A 26 3.44 3.43 -14.32
CA ARG A 26 2.44 4.38 -14.83
C ARG A 26 2.70 5.82 -14.37
N ALA A 27 3.20 6.00 -13.15
CA ALA A 27 3.58 7.29 -12.61
C ALA A 27 4.97 7.77 -13.09
N GLY A 28 5.73 6.93 -13.81
CA GLY A 28 7.12 7.20 -14.18
C GLY A 28 8.05 7.29 -12.97
N ARG A 29 7.71 6.57 -11.89
CA ARG A 29 8.40 6.60 -10.59
C ARG A 29 8.86 5.19 -10.25
N SER A 30 9.83 5.09 -9.35
CA SER A 30 10.19 3.81 -8.74
C SER A 30 9.14 3.37 -7.72
N GLU A 31 9.07 2.07 -7.45
CA GLU A 31 8.13 1.52 -6.46
C GLU A 31 8.29 2.17 -5.08
N ALA A 32 9.52 2.42 -4.64
CA ALA A 32 9.81 3.10 -3.37
C ALA A 32 9.23 4.52 -3.30
N GLU A 33 9.29 5.26 -4.40
CA GLU A 33 8.73 6.61 -4.51
C GLU A 33 7.20 6.57 -4.45
N LEU A 34 6.57 5.60 -5.13
CA LEU A 34 5.13 5.40 -5.06
C LEU A 34 4.71 4.97 -3.65
N LEU A 35 5.46 4.09 -3.00
CA LEU A 35 5.26 3.67 -1.60
C LEU A 35 5.29 4.86 -0.65
N ALA A 36 6.27 5.75 -0.80
CA ALA A 36 6.38 6.97 0.00
C ALA A 36 5.18 7.89 -0.22
N ALA A 37 4.71 8.03 -1.47
CA ALA A 37 3.51 8.81 -1.80
C ALA A 37 2.24 8.18 -1.18
N LEU A 38 2.06 6.87 -1.28
CA LEU A 38 0.94 6.15 -0.67
C LEU A 38 0.92 6.36 0.86
N LYS A 39 2.08 6.24 1.52
CA LYS A 39 2.23 6.50 2.97
C LYS A 39 1.88 7.94 3.33
N GLN A 40 2.38 8.93 2.58
CA GLN A 40 2.04 10.34 2.80
C GLN A 40 0.55 10.63 2.63
N HIS A 41 -0.11 9.92 1.70
CA HIS A 41 -1.55 10.05 1.45
C HIS A 41 -2.42 9.16 2.35
N GLY A 42 -1.82 8.39 3.27
CA GLY A 42 -2.55 7.49 4.17
C GLY A 42 -3.21 6.29 3.48
N ILE A 43 -2.73 5.92 2.29
CA ILE A 43 -3.24 4.76 1.53
C ILE A 43 -2.49 3.51 2.03
N PRO A 44 -3.20 2.50 2.57
CA PRO A 44 -2.57 1.27 3.03
C PRO A 44 -1.95 0.53 1.84
N VAL A 45 -0.66 0.25 1.92
CA VAL A 45 0.04 -0.56 0.91
C VAL A 45 -0.23 -2.01 1.25
N ARG A 46 -0.90 -2.71 0.33
CA ARG A 46 -0.93 -4.16 0.30
C ARG A 46 0.45 -4.59 -0.19
N GLU A 47 1.40 -4.67 0.73
CA GLU A 47 2.61 -5.42 0.45
C GLU A 47 2.16 -6.87 0.30
N GLU A 48 2.31 -7.45 -0.89
CA GLU A 48 2.17 -8.90 -1.15
C GLU A 48 3.24 -9.72 -0.40
N SER A 49 3.93 -9.09 0.56
CA SER A 49 4.63 -9.78 1.62
C SER A 49 3.57 -10.42 2.51
N GLY A 50 3.35 -11.72 2.33
CA GLY A 50 2.49 -12.58 3.14
C GLY A 50 2.87 -12.62 4.63
N THR A 51 2.77 -11.48 5.30
CA THR A 51 2.71 -11.35 6.74
C THR A 51 1.43 -10.58 7.03
N GLU A 52 0.34 -11.34 6.98
CA GLU A 52 -0.77 -11.10 7.87
C GLU A 52 -0.21 -11.04 9.30
N VAL A 53 0.26 -9.87 9.73
CA VAL A 53 0.45 -9.61 11.16
C VAL A 53 -0.96 -9.47 11.69
N ARG A 54 -1.53 -10.63 12.00
CA ARG A 54 -2.70 -10.78 12.85
C ARG A 54 -2.39 -9.98 14.10
N SER A 55 -2.94 -8.78 14.16
CA SER A 55 -3.08 -8.04 15.39
C SER A 55 -4.03 -8.84 16.27
N GLY A 56 -3.50 -9.85 16.95
CA GLY A 56 -4.19 -10.68 17.93
C GLY A 56 -3.69 -10.31 19.32
N THR A 57 -4.10 -9.14 19.80
CA THR A 57 -3.95 -8.75 21.20
C THR A 57 -5.14 -9.32 22.00
N GLY A 58 -4.86 -10.08 23.07
CA GLY A 58 -5.84 -10.53 24.09
C GLY A 58 -6.13 -12.04 23.99
N THR A 59 -5.99 -12.88 25.02
CA THR A 59 -6.03 -12.63 26.47
C THR A 59 -5.36 -13.80 27.20
N LYS A 60 -4.49 -13.48 28.16
CA LYS A 60 -4.11 -14.39 29.24
C LYS A 60 -5.29 -14.55 30.21
N VAL A 61 -5.95 -15.70 30.18
CA VAL A 61 -6.74 -16.23 31.30
C VAL A 61 -6.41 -17.72 31.32
N GLY A 62 -5.59 -18.19 32.25
CA GLY A 62 -5.93 -18.30 33.65
C GLY A 62 -6.39 -19.73 33.85
N ALA A 63 -5.44 -20.60 34.20
CA ALA A 63 -5.70 -21.95 34.66
C ALA A 63 -6.51 -21.89 35.96
N ASP A 64 -7.60 -22.66 36.01
CA ASP A 64 -8.12 -23.29 37.23
C ASP A 64 -8.76 -24.63 36.83
#